data_AF-D4H5C7-F1
#
_entry.id   AF-D4H5C7-F1
#
_cell.length_a   1.000
_cell.length_b   1.000
_cell.length_c   1.000
_cell.angle_alpha   90.00
_cell.angle_beta   90.00
_cell.angle_gamma   90.00
#
_symmetry.space_group_name_H-M   'P 1'
#
loop_
_entity.id
_entity.type
_entity.pdbx_description
1 polymer ?
#
loop_
_entity_poly.entity_id
_entity_poly.type
_entity_poly.pdbx_seq_one_letter_code
_entity_poly.pdbx_strand_id
1 'polypeptide(L)'
;MSKQVFTSFEREAIWTAYNRKCAYTGRQLEIDNFHIEHIIPESIAQNKNELDKIIRNFGLPNDFDIFGYENLLPSHPSANLTKGNKTLISTPFFINLAIEKKPIIENNIKKLQEMASRSKFIMSIKQAFERDIITEQKMNELITLFDSKPNDAFNILVELEFKNKVVFNKVSKNEINELLNMPLDTIDKLFRTKDGKKEEYVIQTCNDYFKALENGFYPFTTYDMARTTHLEQKCGLLKAIQDARLPLTSYISEPKKSILDTNLLSFNFFPWIAENSSRPIYRETYSDMIKRGEAKVISTTSHSITIEHAGLRQSLTEVMRADFDNDGIEDILLFESYHVTQGTFGYGEIRIISIKEKDGNFVIVK
;
A
#
# COMPACT_ATOMS: atom_id res chain seq x y z
N MET A 1 -9.57 -23.20 -35.76
CA MET A 1 -9.36 -23.09 -34.30
C MET A 1 -8.06 -22.32 -34.09
N SER A 2 -8.02 -21.43 -33.10
CA SER A 2 -6.79 -20.72 -32.73
C SER A 2 -5.72 -21.74 -32.31
N LYS A 3 -4.48 -21.52 -32.75
CA LYS A 3 -3.30 -22.32 -32.41
C LYS A 3 -2.67 -21.85 -31.10
N GLN A 4 -2.86 -20.58 -30.73
CA GLN A 4 -2.38 -20.04 -29.47
C GLN A 4 -3.23 -20.56 -28.30
N VAL A 5 -2.57 -21.13 -27.30
CA VAL A 5 -3.21 -21.59 -26.05
C VAL A 5 -2.97 -20.54 -24.98
N PHE A 6 -4.04 -20.10 -24.32
CA PHE A 6 -3.99 -19.12 -23.24
C PHE A 6 -4.21 -19.80 -21.90
N THR A 7 -3.35 -19.49 -20.93
CA THR A 7 -3.49 -19.87 -19.53
C THR A 7 -4.69 -19.20 -18.88
N SER A 8 -5.13 -19.70 -17.72
CA SER A 8 -6.18 -19.05 -16.94
C SER A 8 -5.83 -17.61 -16.55
N PHE A 9 -4.56 -17.34 -16.21
CA PHE A 9 -4.09 -15.99 -15.88
C PHE A 9 -4.16 -15.03 -17.07
N GLU A 10 -3.75 -15.47 -18.26
CA GLU A 10 -3.84 -14.65 -19.48
C GLU A 10 -5.30 -14.35 -19.81
N ARG A 11 -6.19 -15.35 -19.71
CA ARG A 11 -7.63 -15.16 -19.93
C ARG A 11 -8.22 -14.12 -18.97
N GLU A 12 -7.93 -14.25 -17.68
CA GLU A 12 -8.43 -13.31 -16.66
C GLU A 12 -7.84 -11.90 -16.84
N ALA A 13 -6.54 -11.81 -17.15
CA ALA A 13 -5.87 -10.54 -17.37
C ALA A 13 -6.45 -9.77 -18.57
N ILE A 14 -6.68 -10.47 -19.69
CA ILE A 14 -7.34 -9.91 -20.88
C ILE A 14 -8.77 -9.49 -20.54
N TRP A 15 -9.56 -10.37 -19.94
CA TRP A 15 -10.95 -10.06 -19.56
C TRP A 15 -11.03 -8.81 -18.67
N THR A 16 -10.14 -8.68 -17.69
CA THR A 16 -10.09 -7.54 -16.77
C THR A 16 -9.64 -6.25 -17.47
N ALA A 17 -8.62 -6.30 -18.33
CA ALA A 17 -8.10 -5.13 -19.04
C ALA A 17 -9.16 -4.45 -19.93
N TYR A 18 -10.11 -5.24 -20.45
CA TYR A 18 -11.24 -4.78 -21.26
C TYR A 18 -12.50 -4.50 -20.45
N ASN A 19 -12.38 -4.31 -19.13
CA ASN A 19 -13.51 -4.04 -18.24
C ASN A 19 -14.61 -5.09 -18.35
N ARG A 20 -14.23 -6.36 -18.57
CA ARG A 20 -15.15 -7.49 -18.66
C ARG A 20 -16.14 -7.35 -19.81
N LYS A 21 -15.77 -6.68 -20.89
CA LYS A 21 -16.64 -6.41 -22.04
C LYS A 21 -16.03 -6.94 -23.32
N CYS A 22 -16.91 -7.38 -24.21
CA CYS A 22 -16.57 -7.77 -25.57
C CYS A 22 -16.13 -6.54 -26.35
N ALA A 23 -14.93 -6.58 -26.93
CA ALA A 23 -14.36 -5.46 -27.65
C ALA A 23 -15.20 -5.03 -28.86
N TYR A 24 -15.86 -5.99 -29.53
CA TYR A 24 -16.69 -5.71 -30.71
C TYR A 24 -18.07 -5.12 -30.38
N THR A 25 -18.68 -5.53 -29.26
CA THR A 25 -20.09 -5.24 -28.97
C THR A 25 -20.31 -4.36 -27.74
N GLY A 26 -19.28 -4.17 -26.92
CA GLY A 26 -19.36 -3.46 -25.64
C GLY A 26 -20.18 -4.16 -24.55
N ARG A 27 -20.77 -5.33 -24.85
CA ARG A 27 -21.57 -6.12 -23.91
C ARG A 27 -20.67 -6.86 -22.93
N GLN A 28 -21.19 -7.11 -21.73
CA GLN A 28 -20.47 -7.82 -20.68
C GLN A 28 -20.15 -9.26 -21.08
N LEU A 29 -18.98 -9.74 -20.65
CA LEU A 29 -18.49 -11.10 -20.84
C LEU A 29 -18.42 -11.82 -19.49
N GLU A 30 -18.75 -13.09 -19.50
CA GLU A 30 -18.49 -14.00 -18.39
C GLU A 30 -17.08 -14.60 -18.53
N ILE A 31 -16.37 -14.73 -17.42
CA ILE A 31 -14.99 -15.21 -17.39
C ILE A 31 -14.84 -16.62 -17.97
N ASP A 32 -15.85 -17.47 -17.77
CA ASP A 32 -15.87 -18.85 -18.23
C ASP A 32 -16.33 -19.00 -19.69
N ASN A 33 -16.88 -17.95 -20.30
CA ASN A 33 -17.54 -18.02 -21.60
C ASN A 33 -17.26 -16.81 -22.49
N PHE A 34 -16.02 -16.70 -22.95
CA PHE A 34 -15.61 -15.77 -24.00
C PHE A 34 -14.46 -16.34 -24.84
N HIS A 35 -14.26 -15.81 -26.04
CA HIS A 35 -13.12 -16.14 -26.89
C HIS A 35 -12.07 -15.03 -26.82
N ILE A 36 -10.80 -15.42 -26.86
CA ILE A 36 -9.71 -14.49 -27.18
C ILE A 36 -9.52 -14.60 -28.68
N GLU A 37 -9.64 -13.46 -29.37
CA GLU A 37 -9.68 -13.39 -30.81
C GLU A 37 -8.51 -12.56 -31.34
N HIS A 38 -7.84 -13.09 -32.36
CA HIS A 38 -6.85 -12.34 -33.12
C HIS A 38 -7.54 -11.36 -34.07
N ILE A 39 -7.19 -10.08 -33.94
CA ILE A 39 -7.69 -9.03 -34.83
C ILE A 39 -7.22 -9.32 -36.26
N ILE A 40 -5.90 -9.50 -36.42
CA ILE A 40 -5.25 -10.02 -37.62
C ILE A 40 -5.12 -11.55 -37.45
N PRO A 41 -5.76 -12.37 -38.30
CA PRO A 41 -5.78 -13.83 -38.15
C PRO A 41 -4.39 -14.48 -38.06
N GLU A 42 -4.25 -15.47 -37.18
CA GLU A 42 -3.01 -16.25 -37.01
C GLU A 42 -2.51 -16.90 -38.32
N SER A 43 -3.41 -17.22 -39.26
CA SER A 43 -3.04 -17.80 -40.56
C SER A 43 -2.08 -16.92 -41.35
N ILE A 44 -2.08 -15.61 -41.10
CA ILE A 44 -1.23 -14.63 -41.77
C ILE A 44 0.23 -14.73 -41.29
N ALA A 45 0.48 -15.27 -40.08
CA ALA A 45 1.83 -15.43 -39.55
C ALA A 45 2.75 -16.26 -40.45
N GLN A 46 2.19 -17.18 -41.26
CA GLN A 46 2.95 -18.01 -42.19
C GLN A 46 3.19 -17.36 -43.56
N ASN A 47 2.54 -16.23 -43.85
CA ASN A 47 2.64 -15.53 -45.14
C ASN A 47 3.27 -14.14 -44.97
N LYS A 48 4.61 -14.10 -44.94
CA LYS A 48 5.38 -12.86 -44.70
C LYS A 48 5.03 -11.72 -45.66
N ASN A 49 4.80 -12.02 -46.94
CA ASN A 49 4.45 -11.00 -47.94
C ASN A 49 3.08 -10.36 -47.65
N GLU A 50 2.14 -11.12 -47.11
CA GLU A 50 0.81 -10.62 -46.73
C GLU A 50 0.87 -9.84 -45.42
N LEU A 51 1.66 -10.31 -44.46
CA LEU A 51 1.93 -9.59 -43.21
C LEU A 51 2.58 -8.23 -43.48
N ASP A 52 3.62 -8.18 -44.32
CA ASP A 52 4.33 -6.94 -44.67
C ASP A 52 3.41 -5.91 -45.37
N LYS A 53 2.40 -6.38 -46.11
CA LYS A 53 1.37 -5.52 -46.71
C LYS A 53 0.44 -4.96 -45.65
N ILE A 54 0.01 -5.78 -44.70
CA ILE A 54 -0.87 -5.38 -43.60
C ILE A 54 -0.18 -4.38 -42.68
N ILE A 55 1.08 -4.63 -42.31
CA ILE A 55 1.91 -3.72 -41.50
C ILE A 55 1.97 -2.35 -42.18
N ARG A 56 2.29 -2.31 -43.48
CA ARG A 56 2.34 -1.06 -44.25
C ARG A 56 0.98 -0.36 -44.37
N ASN A 57 -0.08 -1.12 -44.70
CA ASN A 57 -1.41 -0.55 -44.92
C ASN A 57 -2.05 0.00 -43.64
N PHE A 58 -1.75 -0.59 -42.49
CA PHE A 58 -2.30 -0.19 -41.20
C PHE A 58 -1.34 0.67 -40.36
N GLY A 59 -0.12 0.94 -40.87
CA GLY A 59 0.87 1.76 -40.17
C GLY A 59 1.38 1.12 -38.86
N LEU A 60 1.50 -0.21 -38.84
CA LEU A 60 1.94 -0.95 -37.65
C LEU A 60 3.47 -0.93 -37.52
N PRO A 61 4.01 -1.16 -36.30
CA PRO A 61 5.44 -1.35 -36.11
C PRO A 61 5.99 -2.52 -36.94
N ASN A 62 7.26 -2.42 -37.37
CA ASN A 62 7.92 -3.46 -38.17
C ASN A 62 8.12 -4.77 -37.38
N ASP A 63 8.13 -4.69 -36.05
CA ASP A 63 8.27 -5.80 -35.10
C ASP A 63 6.92 -6.26 -34.54
N PHE A 64 5.79 -5.91 -35.18
CA PHE A 64 4.46 -6.31 -34.76
C PHE A 64 4.34 -7.85 -34.60
N ASP A 65 4.00 -8.29 -33.39
CA ASP A 65 3.83 -9.71 -33.08
C ASP A 65 2.36 -10.14 -33.28
N ILE A 66 2.14 -11.05 -34.24
CA ILE A 66 0.81 -11.63 -34.49
C ILE A 66 0.26 -12.36 -33.28
N PHE A 67 1.12 -12.92 -32.43
CA PHE A 67 0.72 -13.62 -31.21
C PHE A 67 0.78 -12.72 -29.96
N GLY A 68 1.18 -11.46 -30.12
CA GLY A 68 1.28 -10.48 -29.06
C GLY A 68 -0.09 -9.93 -28.63
N TYR A 69 -0.16 -9.41 -27.40
CA TYR A 69 -1.39 -8.85 -26.83
C TYR A 69 -1.94 -7.64 -27.61
N GLU A 70 -1.09 -6.95 -28.37
CA GLU A 70 -1.45 -5.90 -29.33
C GLU A 70 -2.33 -6.38 -30.49
N ASN A 71 -2.51 -7.70 -30.65
CA ASN A 71 -3.36 -8.31 -31.67
C ASN A 71 -4.56 -9.07 -31.08
N LEU A 72 -4.79 -9.00 -29.77
CA LEU A 72 -5.78 -9.85 -29.08
C LEU A 72 -6.94 -9.03 -28.51
N LEU A 73 -8.16 -9.54 -28.69
CA LEU A 73 -9.37 -8.97 -28.10
C LEU A 73 -10.21 -10.06 -27.40
N PRO A 74 -10.87 -9.74 -26.28
CA PRO A 74 -11.92 -10.59 -25.77
C PRO A 74 -13.22 -10.35 -26.56
N SER A 75 -13.85 -11.43 -27.01
CA SER A 75 -15.08 -11.37 -27.79
C SER A 75 -16.10 -12.43 -27.36
N HIS A 76 -17.38 -12.13 -27.61
CA HIS A 76 -18.41 -13.16 -27.51
C HIS A 76 -18.16 -14.23 -28.58
N PRO A 77 -18.45 -15.52 -28.31
CA PRO A 77 -18.33 -16.58 -29.30
C PRO A 77 -19.07 -16.27 -30.61
N SER A 78 -20.27 -15.68 -30.52
CA SER A 78 -21.06 -15.26 -31.69
C SER A 78 -20.40 -14.16 -32.53
N ALA A 79 -19.77 -13.18 -31.89
CA ALA A 79 -19.05 -12.10 -32.58
C ALA A 79 -17.82 -12.64 -33.30
N ASN A 80 -17.03 -13.49 -32.62
CA ASN A 80 -15.87 -14.17 -33.20
C ASN A 80 -16.24 -15.05 -34.41
N LEU A 81 -17.33 -15.81 -34.30
CA LEU A 81 -17.83 -16.64 -35.40
C LEU A 81 -18.29 -15.80 -36.60
N THR A 82 -18.89 -14.63 -36.34
CA THR A 82 -19.35 -13.72 -37.40
C THR A 82 -18.17 -13.09 -38.15
N LYS A 83 -17.08 -12.71 -37.44
CA LYS A 83 -15.87 -12.18 -38.08
C LYS A 83 -15.12 -13.26 -38.86
N GLY A 84 -14.91 -14.43 -38.25
CA GLY A 84 -14.12 -15.52 -38.83
C GLY A 84 -12.68 -15.08 -39.17
N ASN A 85 -12.14 -15.58 -40.28
CA ASN A 85 -10.77 -15.27 -40.74
C ASN A 85 -10.67 -13.96 -41.54
N LYS A 86 -11.67 -13.06 -41.45
CA LYS A 86 -11.68 -11.81 -42.23
C LYS A 86 -11.02 -10.69 -41.44
N THR A 87 -10.16 -9.92 -42.12
CA THR A 87 -9.69 -8.62 -41.65
C THR A 87 -10.78 -7.58 -41.93
N LEU A 88 -11.33 -6.97 -40.88
CA LEU A 88 -12.39 -5.96 -41.02
C LEU A 88 -11.81 -4.61 -41.45
N ILE A 89 -12.63 -3.76 -42.07
CA ILE A 89 -12.24 -2.36 -42.37
C ILE A 89 -11.88 -1.59 -41.07
N SER A 90 -12.54 -1.93 -39.97
CA SER A 90 -12.30 -1.38 -38.63
C SER A 90 -11.06 -1.95 -37.92
N THR A 91 -10.24 -2.77 -38.58
CA THR A 91 -9.02 -3.36 -37.99
C THR A 91 -8.10 -2.33 -37.33
N PRO A 92 -7.79 -1.17 -37.94
CA PRO A 92 -6.92 -0.17 -37.30
C PRO A 92 -7.44 0.32 -35.94
N PHE A 93 -8.75 0.51 -35.81
CA PHE A 93 -9.37 0.89 -34.54
C PHE A 93 -9.15 -0.17 -33.45
N PHE A 94 -9.40 -1.43 -33.80
CA PHE A 94 -9.24 -2.54 -32.86
C PHE A 94 -7.79 -2.80 -32.46
N ILE A 95 -6.85 -2.61 -33.39
CA ILE A 95 -5.41 -2.72 -33.09
C ILE A 95 -4.99 -1.62 -32.11
N ASN A 96 -5.37 -0.37 -32.36
CA ASN A 96 -5.06 0.72 -31.42
C ASN A 96 -5.63 0.45 -30.03
N LEU A 97 -6.87 -0.05 -29.95
CA LEU A 97 -7.46 -0.47 -28.68
C LEU A 97 -6.63 -1.57 -28.01
N ALA A 98 -6.15 -2.57 -28.74
CA ALA A 98 -5.32 -3.65 -28.18
C ALA A 98 -3.94 -3.17 -27.73
N ILE A 99 -3.30 -2.27 -28.49
CA ILE A 99 -2.04 -1.61 -28.11
C ILE A 99 -2.21 -0.87 -26.78
N GLU A 100 -3.30 -0.11 -26.59
CA GLU A 100 -3.58 0.57 -25.33
C GLU A 100 -3.77 -0.40 -24.15
N LYS A 101 -4.30 -1.61 -24.41
CA LYS A 101 -4.56 -2.62 -23.37
C LYS A 101 -3.36 -3.51 -23.05
N LYS A 102 -2.42 -3.69 -23.97
CA LYS A 102 -1.20 -4.50 -23.78
C LYS A 102 -0.50 -4.26 -22.43
N PRO A 103 -0.09 -3.02 -22.04
CA PRO A 103 0.61 -2.81 -20.78
C PRO A 103 -0.24 -3.15 -19.54
N ILE A 104 -1.57 -3.00 -19.65
CA ILE A 104 -2.51 -3.35 -18.56
C ILE A 104 -2.59 -4.87 -18.40
N ILE A 105 -2.66 -5.61 -19.51
CA ILE A 105 -2.68 -7.08 -19.53
C ILE A 105 -1.40 -7.63 -18.91
N GLU A 106 -0.24 -7.15 -19.34
CA GLU A 106 1.06 -7.59 -18.83
C GLU A 106 1.19 -7.36 -17.31
N ASN A 107 0.77 -6.20 -16.82
CA ASN A 107 0.74 -5.89 -15.40
C ASN A 107 -0.23 -6.80 -14.62
N ASN A 108 -1.41 -7.08 -15.16
CA ASN A 108 -2.39 -7.97 -14.55
C ASN A 108 -1.85 -9.41 -14.43
N ILE A 109 -1.19 -9.92 -15.48
CA ILE A 109 -0.57 -11.26 -15.46
C ILE A 109 0.46 -11.34 -14.34
N LYS A 110 1.37 -10.35 -14.26
CA LYS A 110 2.41 -10.30 -13.21
C LYS A 110 1.78 -10.35 -11.82
N LYS A 111 0.76 -9.53 -11.55
CA LYS A 111 0.04 -9.52 -10.26
C LYS A 111 -0.61 -10.86 -9.94
N LEU A 112 -1.31 -11.47 -10.91
CA LEU A 112 -1.97 -12.77 -10.73
C LEU A 112 -0.96 -13.89 -10.41
N GLN A 113 0.18 -13.90 -11.11
CA GLN A 113 1.26 -14.87 -10.88
C GLN A 113 1.92 -14.71 -9.50
N GLU A 114 2.17 -13.47 -9.07
CA GLU A 114 2.70 -13.16 -7.75
C GLU A 114 1.72 -13.61 -6.65
N MET A 115 0.42 -13.31 -6.80
CA MET A 115 -0.62 -13.75 -5.86
C MET A 115 -0.73 -15.27 -5.78
N ALA A 116 -0.70 -15.97 -6.92
CA ALA A 116 -0.76 -17.44 -6.96
C ALA A 116 0.46 -18.07 -6.27
N SER A 117 1.66 -17.51 -6.50
CA SER A 117 2.90 -17.97 -5.87
C SER A 117 2.87 -17.79 -4.36
N ARG A 118 2.43 -16.62 -3.88
CA ARG A 118 2.22 -16.35 -2.44
C ARG A 118 1.21 -17.32 -1.84
N SER A 119 0.08 -17.56 -2.52
CA SER A 119 -0.96 -18.47 -2.04
C SER A 119 -0.44 -19.91 -1.93
N LYS A 120 0.32 -20.37 -2.91
CA LYS A 120 0.96 -21.70 -2.90
C LYS A 120 1.96 -21.84 -1.77
N PHE A 121 2.76 -20.81 -1.51
CA PHE A 121 3.71 -20.77 -0.40
C PHE A 121 2.98 -20.86 0.95
N ILE A 122 1.97 -20.02 1.17
CA ILE A 122 1.15 -20.06 2.40
C ILE A 122 0.50 -21.43 2.58
N MET A 123 -0.05 -22.02 1.52
CA MET A 123 -0.67 -23.35 1.59
C MET A 123 0.36 -24.43 1.95
N SER A 124 1.59 -24.32 1.44
CA SER A 124 2.67 -25.26 1.77
C SER A 124 3.07 -25.15 3.24
N ILE A 125 3.16 -23.93 3.78
CA ILE A 125 3.40 -23.69 5.21
C ILE A 125 2.25 -24.28 6.05
N LYS A 126 1.00 -24.01 5.68
CA LYS A 126 -0.17 -24.56 6.40
C LYS A 126 -0.15 -26.09 6.43
N GLN A 127 0.14 -26.74 5.30
CA GLN A 127 0.26 -28.20 5.25
C GLN A 127 1.42 -28.72 6.10
N ALA A 128 2.54 -27.98 6.18
CA ALA A 128 3.66 -28.36 7.03
C ALA A 128 3.31 -28.25 8.53
N PHE A 129 2.53 -27.23 8.92
CA PHE A 129 1.96 -27.10 10.27
C PHE A 129 0.96 -28.22 10.58
N GLU A 130 0.00 -28.48 9.69
CA GLU A 130 -1.03 -29.52 9.88
C GLU A 130 -0.45 -30.93 9.99
N ARG A 131 0.75 -31.15 9.42
CA ARG A 131 1.45 -32.43 9.47
C ARG A 131 2.49 -32.51 10.58
N ASP A 132 2.54 -31.52 11.47
CA ASP A 132 3.55 -31.38 12.53
C ASP A 132 5.00 -31.44 12.00
N ILE A 133 5.21 -31.15 10.71
CA ILE A 133 6.54 -31.10 10.08
C ILE A 133 7.28 -29.84 10.58
N ILE A 134 6.53 -28.75 10.77
CA ILE A 134 7.00 -27.50 11.36
C ILE A 134 6.15 -27.22 12.59
N THR A 135 6.78 -27.05 13.74
CA THR A 135 6.13 -26.60 14.97
C THR A 135 6.12 -25.09 15.05
N GLU A 136 5.24 -24.52 15.86
CA GLU A 136 5.21 -23.08 16.14
C GLU A 136 6.57 -22.58 16.66
N GLN A 137 7.20 -23.35 17.55
CA GLN A 137 8.54 -23.07 18.05
C GLN A 137 9.58 -23.05 16.92
N LYS A 138 9.54 -24.02 16.00
CA LYS A 138 10.48 -24.06 14.87
C LYS A 138 10.26 -22.93 13.88
N MET A 139 9.01 -22.50 13.72
CA MET A 139 8.69 -21.35 12.88
C MET A 139 9.18 -20.05 13.52
N ASN A 140 9.00 -19.88 14.82
CA ASN A 140 9.56 -18.75 15.55
C ASN A 140 11.09 -18.76 15.46
N GLU A 141 11.75 -19.91 15.63
CA GLU A 141 13.19 -20.04 15.40
C GLU A 141 13.61 -19.63 13.99
N LEU A 142 12.88 -20.04 12.95
CA LEU A 142 13.20 -19.66 11.56
C LEU A 142 12.99 -18.16 11.31
N ILE A 143 11.92 -17.56 11.85
CA ILE A 143 11.70 -16.11 11.81
C ILE A 143 12.87 -15.41 12.51
N THR A 144 13.22 -15.85 13.71
CA THR A 144 14.38 -15.37 14.44
C THR A 144 15.67 -15.58 13.65
N LEU A 145 15.86 -16.71 12.95
CA LEU A 145 17.06 -16.99 12.15
C LEU A 145 17.18 -16.08 10.92
N PHE A 146 16.05 -15.75 10.29
CA PHE A 146 15.97 -14.74 9.23
C PHE A 146 16.21 -13.32 9.77
N ASP A 147 15.88 -13.08 11.04
CA ASP A 147 16.14 -11.83 11.75
C ASP A 147 17.51 -11.77 12.43
N SER A 148 18.18 -12.91 12.68
CA SER A 148 19.37 -13.02 13.53
C SER A 148 20.69 -12.75 12.82
N LYS A 149 20.68 -12.00 11.71
CA LYS A 149 21.87 -11.22 11.38
C LYS A 149 21.74 -9.91 12.16
N PRO A 150 22.69 -9.58 13.05
CA PRO A 150 22.70 -8.33 13.77
C PRO A 150 23.09 -7.24 12.77
N ASN A 151 22.13 -6.85 11.95
CA ASN A 151 22.16 -5.59 11.28
C ASN A 151 21.19 -4.73 12.07
N ASP A 152 21.55 -3.47 12.26
CA ASP A 152 20.71 -2.40 12.80
C ASP A 152 19.41 -2.20 11.97
N ALA A 153 18.61 -3.25 11.79
CA ALA A 153 17.55 -3.34 10.83
C ALA A 153 16.26 -3.68 11.53
N PHE A 154 15.24 -2.87 11.25
CA PHE A 154 13.96 -2.91 11.94
C PHE A 154 12.86 -3.28 10.98
N ASN A 155 11.90 -4.06 11.49
CA ASN A 155 10.74 -4.42 10.72
C ASN A 155 9.73 -3.26 10.71
N ILE A 156 9.25 -2.90 9.52
CA ILE A 156 8.21 -1.88 9.34
C ILE A 156 6.96 -2.52 8.74
N LEU A 157 5.79 -2.11 9.22
CA LEU A 157 4.48 -2.63 8.79
C LEU A 157 3.84 -1.79 7.68
N VAL A 158 4.45 -0.65 7.34
CA VAL A 158 3.96 0.28 6.32
C VAL A 158 4.93 0.36 5.14
N GLU A 159 4.41 0.74 3.98
CA GLU A 159 5.23 1.03 2.79
C GLU A 159 5.72 2.48 2.83
N LEU A 160 7.01 2.68 2.56
CA LEU A 160 7.62 3.99 2.36
C LEU A 160 7.87 4.20 0.88
N GLU A 161 7.05 5.04 0.26
CA GLU A 161 7.19 5.41 -1.15
C GLU A 161 8.10 6.63 -1.32
N PHE A 162 9.05 6.53 -2.23
CA PHE A 162 9.90 7.61 -2.73
C PHE A 162 9.79 7.66 -4.25
N LYS A 163 10.27 8.74 -4.88
CA LYS A 163 10.10 8.97 -6.32
C LYS A 163 10.48 7.77 -7.21
N ASN A 164 11.53 7.02 -6.83
CA ASN A 164 12.06 5.90 -7.60
C ASN A 164 12.26 4.61 -6.77
N LYS A 165 11.77 4.55 -5.54
CA LYS A 165 12.01 3.43 -4.62
C LYS A 165 10.81 3.25 -3.70
N VAL A 166 10.41 2.02 -3.50
CA VAL A 166 9.48 1.64 -2.44
C VAL A 166 10.25 0.80 -1.45
N VAL A 167 10.18 1.16 -0.18
CA VAL A 167 10.81 0.43 0.94
C VAL A 167 9.71 -0.16 1.79
N PHE A 168 9.80 -1.45 2.09
CA PHE A 168 8.81 -2.18 2.86
C PHE A 168 9.49 -3.30 3.66
N ASN A 169 8.81 -3.77 4.70
CA ASN A 169 9.17 -4.92 5.54
C ASN A 169 10.38 -4.69 6.45
N LYS A 170 11.53 -4.26 5.93
CA LYS A 170 12.77 -4.12 6.72
C LYS A 170 13.58 -2.90 6.30
N VAL A 171 14.07 -2.13 7.26
CA VAL A 171 14.92 -0.93 7.03
C VAL A 171 16.14 -0.98 7.93
N SER A 172 17.33 -0.88 7.35
CA SER A 172 18.60 -0.82 8.09
C SER A 172 19.01 0.62 8.44
N LYS A 173 19.55 0.86 9.64
CA LYS A 173 20.15 2.15 10.04
C LYS A 173 21.23 2.61 9.07
N ASN A 174 21.97 1.66 8.49
CA ASN A 174 23.00 1.97 7.49
C ASN A 174 22.43 2.61 6.23
N GLU A 175 21.15 2.38 5.93
CA GLU A 175 20.45 2.95 4.77
C GLU A 175 19.74 4.27 5.11
N ILE A 176 19.60 4.63 6.39
CA ILE A 176 18.81 5.79 6.82
C ILE A 176 19.35 7.10 6.25
N ASN A 177 20.68 7.29 6.22
CA ASN A 177 21.26 8.49 5.63
C ASN A 177 20.97 8.60 4.13
N GLU A 178 20.92 7.48 3.40
CA GLU A 178 20.51 7.47 1.99
C GLU A 178 19.01 7.84 1.86
N LEU A 179 18.15 7.20 2.66
CA LEU A 179 16.70 7.39 2.63
C LEU A 179 16.30 8.83 3.01
N LEU A 180 16.98 9.44 3.99
CA LEU A 180 16.73 10.83 4.40
C LEU A 180 17.04 11.85 3.29
N ASN A 181 17.96 11.51 2.38
CA ASN A 181 18.32 12.34 1.22
C ASN A 181 17.65 11.89 -0.08
N MET A 182 16.79 10.86 -0.02
CA MET A 182 16.11 10.34 -1.20
C MET A 182 15.01 11.30 -1.65
N PRO A 183 14.87 11.56 -2.97
CA PRO A 183 13.79 12.40 -3.47
C PRO A 183 12.41 11.83 -3.13
N LEU A 184 11.58 12.67 -2.54
CA LEU A 184 10.18 12.38 -2.24
C LEU A 184 9.37 12.24 -3.55
N ASP A 185 8.35 11.40 -3.48
CA ASP A 185 7.35 11.15 -4.51
C ASP A 185 6.41 12.36 -4.71
N THR A 186 6.15 13.12 -3.65
CA THR A 186 5.38 14.36 -3.69
C THR A 186 6.27 15.59 -3.46
N ILE A 187 5.90 16.69 -4.13
CA ILE A 187 6.46 18.00 -3.81
C ILE A 187 5.57 18.64 -2.75
N ASP A 188 6.15 18.92 -1.60
CA ASP A 188 5.51 19.62 -0.50
C ASP A 188 6.18 20.97 -0.22
N LYS A 189 5.44 21.84 0.47
CA LYS A 189 5.89 23.19 0.81
C LYS A 189 5.56 23.50 2.25
N LEU A 190 6.52 24.08 2.96
CA LEU A 190 6.29 24.70 4.26
C LEU A 190 6.45 26.21 4.15
N PHE A 191 5.92 26.92 5.14
CA PHE A 191 5.85 28.37 5.11
C PHE A 191 6.33 28.98 6.41
N ARG A 192 6.90 30.19 6.33
CA ARG A 192 7.26 30.99 7.49
C ARG A 192 6.79 32.42 7.28
N THR A 193 6.32 33.08 8.33
CA THR A 193 6.01 34.50 8.28
C THR A 193 7.12 35.28 8.97
N LYS A 194 7.81 36.16 8.23
CA LYS A 194 8.86 37.04 8.75
C LYS A 194 8.63 38.45 8.24
N ASP A 195 8.58 39.42 9.16
CA ASP A 195 8.35 40.84 8.84
C ASP A 195 7.09 41.09 7.98
N GLY A 196 6.02 40.34 8.24
CA GLY A 196 4.77 40.41 7.49
C GLY A 196 4.82 39.81 6.09
N LYS A 197 5.95 39.20 5.68
CA LYS A 197 6.09 38.48 4.40
C LYS A 197 6.04 36.99 4.64
N LYS A 198 5.31 36.31 3.75
CA LYS A 198 5.26 34.85 3.66
C LYS A 198 6.44 34.35 2.84
N GLU A 199 7.29 33.55 3.46
CA GLU A 199 8.38 32.83 2.84
C GLU A 199 7.94 31.39 2.58
N GLU A 200 8.28 30.84 1.41
CA GLU A 200 8.02 29.43 1.06
C GLU A 200 9.33 28.64 1.07
N TYR A 201 9.27 27.39 1.53
CA TYR A 201 10.37 26.43 1.45
C TYR A 201 9.87 25.15 0.78
N VAL A 202 10.51 24.78 -0.33
CA VAL A 202 10.16 23.57 -1.10
C VAL A 202 10.86 22.36 -0.49
N ILE A 203 10.11 21.30 -0.22
CA ILE A 203 10.59 20.08 0.39
C ILE A 203 10.80 19.03 -0.70
N GLN A 204 12.04 18.56 -0.87
CA GLN A 204 12.40 17.53 -1.84
C GLN A 204 12.87 16.24 -1.17
N THR A 205 13.39 16.34 0.05
CA THR A 205 13.91 15.21 0.85
C THR A 205 13.44 15.33 2.31
N CYS A 206 13.57 14.27 3.09
CA CYS A 206 13.29 14.35 4.53
C CYS A 206 14.30 15.25 5.28
N ASN A 207 15.53 15.36 4.82
CA ASN A 207 16.48 16.33 5.38
C ASN A 207 16.05 17.78 5.10
N ASP A 208 15.43 18.06 3.95
CA ASP A 208 14.85 19.38 3.68
C ASP A 208 13.69 19.68 4.62
N TYR A 209 12.86 18.68 4.89
CA TYR A 209 11.77 18.78 5.87
C TYR A 209 12.28 19.18 7.26
N PHE A 210 13.25 18.43 7.81
CA PHE A 210 13.79 18.73 9.13
C PHE A 210 14.49 20.09 9.18
N LYS A 211 15.28 20.44 8.16
CA LYS A 211 15.90 21.78 8.06
C LYS A 211 14.86 22.89 8.03
N ALA A 212 13.76 22.70 7.31
CA ALA A 212 12.68 23.70 7.24
C ALA A 212 12.02 23.89 8.61
N LEU A 213 11.72 22.79 9.33
CA LEU A 213 11.18 22.86 10.69
C LEU A 213 12.13 23.57 11.67
N GLU A 214 13.43 23.24 11.64
CA GLU A 214 14.46 23.90 12.47
C GLU A 214 14.55 25.40 12.20
N ASN A 215 14.24 25.83 10.97
CA ASN A 215 14.20 27.23 10.57
C ASN A 215 12.84 27.90 10.83
N GLY A 216 11.91 27.24 11.51
CA GLY A 216 10.60 27.79 11.89
C GLY A 216 9.58 27.84 10.75
N PHE A 217 9.74 27.00 9.72
CA PHE A 217 8.70 26.79 8.72
C PHE A 217 7.65 25.80 9.25
N TYR A 218 6.38 26.01 8.90
CA TYR A 218 5.24 25.23 9.36
C TYR A 218 4.17 25.11 8.25
N PRO A 219 3.27 24.11 8.30
CA PRO A 219 2.11 24.04 7.40
C PRO A 219 1.15 25.21 7.68
N PHE A 220 0.85 26.02 6.67
CA PHE A 220 0.17 27.32 6.86
C PHE A 220 -1.36 27.21 6.93
N THR A 221 -1.95 26.30 6.17
CA THR A 221 -3.40 26.08 6.09
C THR A 221 -3.79 24.69 6.57
N THR A 222 -5.08 24.45 6.83
CA THR A 222 -5.60 23.10 7.14
C THR A 222 -5.34 22.11 6.00
N TYR A 223 -5.35 22.58 4.76
CA TYR A 223 -4.95 21.79 3.60
C TYR A 223 -3.46 21.41 3.66
N ASP A 224 -2.59 22.38 3.99
CA ASP A 224 -1.15 22.13 4.14
C ASP A 224 -0.88 21.16 5.30
N MET A 225 -1.61 21.26 6.41
CA MET A 225 -1.49 20.35 7.56
C MET A 225 -1.84 18.91 7.17
N ALA A 226 -2.98 18.72 6.51
CA ALA A 226 -3.41 17.41 6.03
C ALA A 226 -2.41 16.79 5.04
N ARG A 227 -1.86 17.60 4.12
CA ARG A 227 -0.82 17.13 3.20
C ARG A 227 0.49 16.80 3.90
N THR A 228 0.92 17.66 4.82
CA THR A 228 2.19 17.50 5.56
C THR A 228 2.16 16.29 6.49
N THR A 229 0.98 15.78 6.88
CA THR A 229 0.84 14.56 7.69
C THR A 229 1.60 13.38 7.09
N HIS A 230 1.51 13.16 5.78
CA HIS A 230 2.24 12.08 5.11
C HIS A 230 3.77 12.28 5.16
N LEU A 231 4.22 13.53 5.08
CA LEU A 231 5.62 13.91 5.18
C LEU A 231 6.16 13.69 6.60
N GLU A 232 5.39 14.12 7.60
CA GLU A 232 5.69 13.94 9.02
C GLU A 232 5.81 12.45 9.37
N GLN A 233 4.84 11.63 8.97
CA GLN A 233 4.83 10.18 9.16
C GLN A 233 6.04 9.51 8.48
N LYS A 234 6.28 9.82 7.20
CA LYS A 234 7.38 9.24 6.41
C LYS A 234 8.75 9.62 6.97
N CYS A 235 8.99 10.91 7.15
CA CYS A 235 10.30 11.40 7.60
C CYS A 235 10.54 11.12 9.08
N GLY A 236 9.51 11.27 9.91
CA GLY A 236 9.60 10.97 11.33
C GLY A 236 9.83 9.48 11.60
N LEU A 237 9.30 8.56 10.78
CA LEU A 237 9.65 7.13 10.87
C LEU A 237 11.14 6.91 10.63
N LEU A 238 11.72 7.51 9.59
CA LEU A 238 13.17 7.39 9.33
C LEU A 238 14.00 7.93 10.49
N LYS A 239 13.57 9.05 11.08
CA LYS A 239 14.23 9.62 12.26
C LYS A 239 14.10 8.70 13.47
N ALA A 240 12.92 8.12 13.69
CA ALA A 240 12.72 7.16 14.77
C ALA A 240 13.58 5.90 14.59
N ILE A 241 13.72 5.37 13.37
CA ILE A 241 14.61 4.23 13.07
C ILE A 241 16.08 4.60 13.36
N GLN A 242 16.50 5.83 13.07
CA GLN A 242 17.85 6.30 13.38
C GLN A 242 18.15 6.18 14.88
N ASP A 243 17.18 6.55 15.72
CA ASP A 243 17.32 6.63 17.17
C ASP A 243 16.98 5.29 17.86
N ALA A 244 16.23 4.40 17.21
CA ALA A 244 15.72 3.12 17.73
C ALA A 244 16.81 2.13 18.17
N ARG A 245 16.51 1.29 19.17
CA ARG A 245 17.39 0.22 19.65
C ARG A 245 16.62 -1.10 19.69
N LEU A 246 17.36 -2.21 19.74
CA LEU A 246 16.74 -3.49 20.04
C LEU A 246 16.35 -3.51 21.52
N PRO A 247 15.09 -3.80 21.85
CA PRO A 247 14.65 -3.87 23.24
C PRO A 247 15.30 -5.06 23.96
N LEU A 248 15.62 -4.88 25.24
CA LEU A 248 16.11 -5.94 26.12
C LEU A 248 14.97 -6.76 26.71
N THR A 249 13.80 -6.13 26.91
CA THR A 249 12.60 -6.75 27.47
C THR A 249 11.38 -6.30 26.68
N SER A 250 10.41 -7.19 26.49
CA SER A 250 9.13 -6.84 25.89
C SER A 250 7.97 -7.31 26.75
N TYR A 251 7.01 -6.41 26.96
CA TYR A 251 5.70 -6.72 27.55
C TYR A 251 4.58 -6.69 26.49
N ILE A 252 4.95 -6.55 25.22
CA ILE A 252 4.06 -6.33 24.06
C ILE A 252 4.17 -7.47 23.05
N SER A 253 5.32 -8.10 22.91
CA SER A 253 5.52 -9.22 22.00
C SER A 253 5.24 -10.57 22.68
N GLU A 254 5.40 -10.66 24.01
CA GLU A 254 5.11 -11.87 24.79
C GLU A 254 4.40 -11.56 26.13
N PRO A 255 3.08 -11.84 26.27
CA PRO A 255 2.16 -12.24 25.21
C PRO A 255 1.96 -11.11 24.18
N LYS A 256 1.60 -11.48 22.95
CA LYS A 256 1.37 -10.51 21.88
C LYS A 256 0.19 -9.60 22.21
N LYS A 257 0.49 -8.31 22.40
CA LYS A 257 -0.43 -7.19 22.56
C LYS A 257 -0.28 -6.22 21.38
N SER A 258 -1.32 -5.45 21.13
CA SER A 258 -1.42 -4.53 19.99
C SER A 258 -2.39 -3.40 20.28
N ILE A 259 -2.41 -2.39 19.41
CA ILE A 259 -3.42 -1.33 19.44
C ILE A 259 -4.86 -1.82 19.20
N LEU A 260 -5.06 -3.08 18.78
CA LEU A 260 -6.38 -3.69 18.66
C LEU A 260 -6.94 -4.13 20.02
N ASP A 261 -6.08 -4.27 21.04
CA ASP A 261 -6.47 -4.58 22.42
C ASP A 261 -7.02 -3.32 23.09
N THR A 262 -8.21 -2.90 22.66
CA THR A 262 -8.86 -1.64 23.08
C THR A 262 -9.08 -1.50 24.59
N ASN A 263 -8.99 -2.60 25.35
CA ASN A 263 -9.02 -2.62 26.82
C ASN A 263 -7.68 -2.23 27.46
N LEU A 264 -6.59 -2.17 26.69
CA LEU A 264 -5.27 -1.72 27.13
C LEU A 264 -4.98 -0.26 26.74
N LEU A 265 -5.82 0.33 25.88
CA LEU A 265 -5.73 1.72 25.46
C LEU A 265 -6.59 2.59 26.36
N SER A 266 -5.96 3.49 27.11
CA SER A 266 -6.65 4.53 27.88
C SER A 266 -7.33 5.51 26.91
N PHE A 267 -8.58 5.88 27.15
CA PHE A 267 -9.32 6.83 26.33
C PHE A 267 -8.75 8.26 26.38
N ASN A 268 -7.86 8.55 27.34
CA ASN A 268 -7.04 9.77 27.27
C ASN A 268 -6.20 9.84 25.98
N PHE A 269 -5.95 8.75 25.27
CA PHE A 269 -5.24 8.78 24.00
C PHE A 269 -6.09 9.39 22.89
N PHE A 270 -7.41 9.42 23.04
CA PHE A 270 -8.31 9.96 22.05
C PHE A 270 -8.16 11.50 22.00
N PRO A 271 -8.00 12.09 20.81
CA PRO A 271 -7.84 13.53 20.67
C PRO A 271 -9.07 14.29 21.15
N TRP A 272 -8.85 15.49 21.68
CA TRP A 272 -9.92 16.34 22.20
C TRP A 272 -9.78 17.76 21.65
N ILE A 273 -10.84 18.24 21.01
CA ILE A 273 -10.88 19.57 20.40
C ILE A 273 -11.93 20.38 21.17
N ALA A 274 -11.52 21.15 22.18
CA ALA A 274 -12.34 22.24 22.71
C ALA A 274 -11.48 23.40 23.25
N GLU A 275 -12.04 24.61 23.15
CA GLU A 275 -11.28 25.87 23.28
C GLU A 275 -11.05 26.35 24.72
N ASN A 276 -11.72 25.81 25.76
CA ASN A 276 -11.69 26.43 27.09
C ASN A 276 -12.07 25.52 28.28
N SER A 277 -11.74 24.24 28.26
CA SER A 277 -11.92 23.39 29.44
C SER A 277 -10.70 22.52 29.73
N SER A 278 -10.48 22.28 31.03
CA SER A 278 -9.54 21.28 31.49
C SER A 278 -9.84 19.96 30.79
N ARG A 279 -8.82 19.34 30.15
CA ARG A 279 -8.93 18.05 29.49
C ARG A 279 -9.66 17.07 30.42
N PRO A 280 -10.77 16.45 29.97
CA PRO A 280 -11.43 15.44 30.79
C PRO A 280 -10.40 14.33 31.07
N ILE A 281 -10.21 14.01 32.35
CA ILE A 281 -9.41 12.85 32.74
C ILE A 281 -10.31 11.64 32.55
N TYR A 282 -10.18 10.99 31.39
CA TYR A 282 -10.81 9.69 31.17
C TYR A 282 -9.99 8.64 31.89
N ARG A 283 -10.58 7.93 32.84
CA ARG A 283 -9.95 6.75 33.44
C ARG A 283 -10.31 5.48 32.68
N GLU A 284 -11.24 5.61 31.75
CA GLU A 284 -11.80 4.55 30.93
C GLU A 284 -10.88 4.18 29.78
N THR A 285 -11.08 2.98 29.26
CA THR A 285 -10.42 2.46 28.08
C THR A 285 -11.26 2.71 26.83
N TYR A 286 -10.67 2.52 25.64
CA TYR A 286 -11.44 2.52 24.40
C TYR A 286 -12.55 1.47 24.44
N SER A 287 -12.26 0.30 25.01
CA SER A 287 -13.24 -0.78 25.18
C SER A 287 -14.47 -0.32 25.99
N ASP A 288 -14.27 0.45 27.05
CA ASP A 288 -15.36 0.93 27.91
C ASP A 288 -16.26 1.94 27.18
N MET A 289 -15.67 2.86 26.40
CA MET A 289 -16.42 3.82 25.58
C MET A 289 -17.22 3.11 24.48
N ILE A 290 -16.65 2.08 23.87
CA ILE A 290 -17.32 1.27 22.84
C ILE A 290 -18.48 0.49 23.45
N LYS A 291 -18.30 -0.15 24.61
CA LYS A 291 -19.34 -0.92 25.30
C LYS A 291 -20.55 -0.06 25.69
N ARG A 292 -20.33 1.23 26.02
CA ARG A 292 -21.40 2.19 26.31
C ARG A 292 -22.10 2.73 25.06
N GLY A 293 -21.56 2.48 23.87
CA GLY A 293 -22.05 3.06 22.62
C GLY A 293 -21.69 4.53 22.43
N GLU A 294 -20.76 5.07 23.21
CA GLU A 294 -20.28 6.45 23.11
C GLU A 294 -19.18 6.60 22.05
N ALA A 295 -18.41 5.53 21.82
CA ALA A 295 -17.44 5.43 20.74
C ALA A 295 -17.78 4.26 19.80
N LYS A 296 -17.34 4.34 18.54
CA LYS A 296 -17.60 3.33 17.52
C LYS A 296 -16.32 2.93 16.78
N VAL A 297 -16.11 1.63 16.61
CA VAL A 297 -15.10 1.11 15.68
C VAL A 297 -15.61 1.29 14.25
N ILE A 298 -14.86 2.03 13.43
CA ILE A 298 -15.19 2.31 12.03
C ILE A 298 -14.54 1.28 11.10
N SER A 299 -13.27 0.98 11.33
CA SER A 299 -12.52 -0.01 10.54
C SER A 299 -11.34 -0.56 11.33
N THR A 300 -10.92 -1.77 10.97
CA THR A 300 -9.75 -2.46 11.54
C THR A 300 -8.98 -3.18 10.44
N THR A 301 -7.66 -3.23 10.58
CA THR A 301 -6.79 -4.18 9.85
C THR A 301 -6.03 -5.04 10.86
N SER A 302 -4.99 -5.77 10.42
CA SER A 302 -4.10 -6.51 11.32
C SER A 302 -3.22 -5.63 12.20
N HIS A 303 -3.06 -4.34 11.87
CA HIS A 303 -2.16 -3.40 12.53
C HIS A 303 -2.72 -1.97 12.56
N SER A 304 -4.02 -1.78 12.32
CA SER A 304 -4.65 -0.45 12.42
C SER A 304 -6.08 -0.52 12.92
N ILE A 305 -6.52 0.54 13.60
CA ILE A 305 -7.87 0.72 14.10
C ILE A 305 -8.31 2.17 13.92
N THR A 306 -9.55 2.37 13.48
CA THR A 306 -10.20 3.68 13.40
C THR A 306 -11.39 3.72 14.33
N ILE A 307 -11.41 4.73 15.20
CA ILE A 307 -12.43 4.95 16.22
C ILE A 307 -13.08 6.31 15.99
N GLU A 308 -14.40 6.36 16.07
CA GLU A 308 -15.19 7.60 16.04
C GLU A 308 -15.80 7.86 17.40
N HIS A 309 -15.66 9.10 17.89
CA HIS A 309 -16.29 9.58 19.11
C HIS A 309 -16.53 11.09 19.01
N ALA A 310 -17.73 11.54 19.40
CA ALA A 310 -18.11 12.97 19.44
C ALA A 310 -17.78 13.77 18.16
N GLY A 311 -18.01 13.18 16.98
CA GLY A 311 -17.77 13.86 15.69
C GLY A 311 -16.31 13.95 15.27
N LEU A 312 -15.41 13.27 15.97
CA LEU A 312 -13.99 13.14 15.63
C LEU A 312 -13.67 11.68 15.33
N ARG A 313 -12.88 11.43 14.28
CA ARG A 313 -12.30 10.12 13.99
C ARG A 313 -10.83 10.14 14.27
N GLN A 314 -10.34 9.13 14.96
CA GLN A 314 -8.92 8.86 15.16
C GLN A 314 -8.58 7.52 14.51
N SER A 315 -7.51 7.49 13.72
CA SER A 315 -6.93 6.27 13.17
C SER A 315 -5.54 6.08 13.75
N LEU A 316 -5.32 4.93 14.37
CA LEU A 316 -4.02 4.47 14.86
C LEU A 316 -3.53 3.35 13.94
N THR A 317 -2.31 3.47 13.44
CA THR A 317 -1.64 2.44 12.65
C THR A 317 -0.32 2.11 13.32
N GLU A 318 -0.14 0.87 13.72
CA GLU A 318 1.12 0.33 14.21
C GLU A 318 2.11 0.22 13.05
N VAL A 319 3.31 0.78 13.24
CA VAL A 319 4.30 0.93 12.17
C VAL A 319 5.54 0.11 12.45
N MET A 320 6.04 0.17 13.68
CA MET A 320 7.32 -0.43 14.06
C MET A 320 7.36 -0.66 15.57
N ARG A 321 8.08 -1.70 16.00
CA ARG A 321 8.40 -1.96 17.40
C ARG A 321 9.90 -1.89 17.60
N ALA A 322 10.33 -1.19 18.65
CA ALA A 322 11.73 -1.04 19.06
C ALA A 322 11.79 -0.40 20.46
N ASP A 323 12.97 -0.27 21.02
CA ASP A 323 13.22 0.64 22.15
C ASP A 323 13.50 2.05 21.59
N PHE A 324 12.57 3.00 21.77
CA PHE A 324 12.70 4.36 21.24
C PHE A 324 13.11 5.39 22.29
N ASP A 325 12.95 5.10 23.58
CA ASP A 325 13.30 6.01 24.69
C ASP A 325 14.57 5.59 25.46
N ASN A 326 15.19 4.49 25.06
CA ASN A 326 16.41 3.92 25.62
C ASN A 326 16.27 3.49 27.09
N ASP A 327 15.09 2.99 27.48
CA ASP A 327 14.89 2.32 28.77
C ASP A 327 15.06 0.78 28.68
N GLY A 328 15.31 0.25 27.48
CA GLY A 328 15.47 -1.17 27.21
C GLY A 328 14.16 -1.95 27.10
N ILE A 329 13.00 -1.28 27.15
CA ILE A 329 11.67 -1.87 27.00
C ILE A 329 11.20 -1.68 25.55
N GLU A 330 10.50 -2.68 25.02
CA GLU A 330 9.87 -2.57 23.71
C GLU A 330 8.69 -1.58 23.73
N ASP A 331 8.74 -0.64 22.79
CA ASP A 331 7.70 0.33 22.50
C ASP A 331 7.08 0.06 21.11
N ILE A 332 5.94 0.70 20.86
CA ILE A 332 5.28 0.74 19.55
C ILE A 332 5.30 2.17 19.01
N LEU A 333 5.82 2.35 17.80
CA LEU A 333 5.64 3.56 17.02
C LEU A 333 4.34 3.46 16.20
N LEU A 334 3.52 4.50 16.33
CA LEU A 334 2.23 4.66 15.68
C LEU A 334 2.26 5.82 14.70
N PHE A 335 1.60 5.64 13.56
CA PHE A 335 1.03 6.75 12.82
C PHE A 335 -0.36 7.02 13.38
N GLU A 336 -0.55 8.21 13.89
CA GLU A 336 -1.83 8.71 14.35
C GLU A 336 -2.35 9.75 13.38
N SER A 337 -3.63 9.69 13.08
CA SER A 337 -4.33 10.71 12.31
C SER A 337 -5.72 10.92 12.86
N TYR A 338 -6.20 12.14 12.83
CA TYR A 338 -7.56 12.45 13.21
C TYR A 338 -8.20 13.48 12.29
N HIS A 339 -9.50 13.34 12.09
CA HIS A 339 -10.29 14.24 11.26
C HIS A 339 -11.71 14.40 11.81
N VAL A 340 -12.24 15.61 11.70
CA VAL A 340 -13.62 15.92 12.11
C VAL A 340 -14.58 15.38 11.06
N THR A 341 -15.61 14.63 11.47
CA THR A 341 -16.51 13.92 10.53
C THR A 341 -17.43 14.85 9.74
N GLN A 342 -17.63 16.08 10.22
CA GLN A 342 -18.47 17.11 9.59
C GLN A 342 -17.67 18.36 9.19
N GLY A 343 -16.35 18.25 9.06
CA GLY A 343 -15.48 19.38 8.74
C GLY A 343 -14.31 18.98 7.85
N THR A 344 -13.45 19.96 7.57
CA THR A 344 -12.22 19.77 6.78
C THR A 344 -10.96 19.73 7.64
N PHE A 345 -11.09 19.89 8.97
CA PHE A 345 -9.96 19.78 9.88
C PHE A 345 -9.49 18.34 9.95
N GLY A 346 -8.22 18.14 9.64
CA GLY A 346 -7.51 16.89 9.83
C GLY A 346 -6.04 17.17 10.11
N TYR A 347 -5.43 16.29 10.90
CA TYR A 347 -4.03 16.33 11.25
C TYR A 347 -3.56 14.90 11.55
N GLY A 348 -2.26 14.66 11.42
CA GLY A 348 -1.66 13.44 11.92
C GLY A 348 -0.23 13.68 12.35
N GLU A 349 0.24 12.76 13.17
CA GLU A 349 1.52 12.80 13.86
C GLU A 349 2.06 11.38 13.99
N ILE A 350 3.25 11.27 14.55
CA ILE A 350 3.81 10.02 15.05
C ILE A 350 3.69 10.02 16.56
N ARG A 351 3.25 8.90 17.12
CA ARG A 351 3.17 8.69 18.58
C ARG A 351 3.93 7.43 18.97
N ILE A 352 4.60 7.45 20.12
CA ILE A 352 5.23 6.26 20.69
C ILE A 352 4.48 5.87 21.95
N ILE A 353 4.07 4.60 22.03
CA ILE A 353 3.41 4.04 23.19
C ILE A 353 4.15 2.82 23.71
N SER A 354 4.04 2.56 25.01
CA SER A 354 4.75 1.47 25.67
C SER A 354 3.87 0.79 26.70
N ILE A 355 4.22 -0.45 27.07
CA ILE A 355 3.72 -1.11 28.27
C ILE A 355 4.93 -1.31 29.17
N LYS A 356 5.00 -0.60 30.30
CA LYS A 356 6.20 -0.60 31.15
C LYS A 356 6.26 -1.76 32.14
N GLU A 357 5.19 -2.55 32.26
CA GLU A 357 5.11 -3.72 33.15
C GLU A 357 4.12 -4.78 32.63
N LYS A 358 4.29 -6.04 33.07
CA LYS A 358 3.61 -7.22 32.50
C LYS A 358 2.09 -7.09 32.35
N ASP A 359 1.41 -6.56 33.35
CA ASP A 359 -0.05 -6.42 33.40
C ASP A 359 -0.51 -4.96 33.26
N GLY A 360 0.37 -4.09 32.76
CA GLY A 360 0.10 -2.67 32.56
C GLY A 360 -0.71 -2.37 31.29
N ASN A 361 -1.26 -1.15 31.25
CA ASN A 361 -1.88 -0.56 30.06
C ASN A 361 -0.83 0.16 29.21
N PHE A 362 -1.20 0.49 27.97
CA PHE A 362 -0.38 1.37 27.16
C PHE A 362 -0.27 2.76 27.80
N VAL A 363 0.93 3.33 27.75
CA VAL A 363 1.24 4.71 28.13
C VAL A 363 1.89 5.43 26.97
N ILE A 364 1.67 6.75 26.85
CA ILE A 364 2.36 7.58 25.85
C ILE A 364 3.76 7.86 26.36
N VAL A 365 4.76 7.57 25.52
CA VAL A 365 6.17 7.87 25.77
C VAL A 365 6.56 9.19 25.10
N LYS A 366 6.13 9.37 23.85
CA LYS A 366 6.45 10.53 23.03
C LYS A 366 5.34 10.86 22.05
#